data_AF-A0A329R909-F1
#
_entry.id   AF-A0A329R909-F1
#
_cell.length_a   1.000
_cell.length_b   1.000
_cell.length_c   1.000
_cell.angle_alpha   90.00
_cell.angle_beta   90.00
_cell.angle_gamma   90.00
#
_symmetry.space_group_name_H-M   'P 1'
#
loop_
_entity.id
_entity.type
_entity.pdbx_description
1 polymer ?
#
loop_
_entity_poly.entity_id
_entity_poly.type
_entity_poly.pdbx_seq_one_letter_code
_entity_poly.pdbx_strand_id
1 'polypeptide(L)' 'VNLIVRALNAAYARLISLHLKEGFVASEDGLEMRTSVYVQNRKVFCECMEWKRKEIDKRWKSYYDMVPAVD' A
#
# COMPACT_ATOMS: atom_id res chain seq x y z
N VAL A 1 9.35 0.90 -12.18
CA VAL A 1 7.89 0.72 -11.98
C VAL A 1 7.44 1.74 -10.95
N ASN A 2 6.32 2.42 -11.21
CA ASN A 2 5.74 3.35 -10.24
C ASN A 2 4.81 2.57 -9.31
N LEU A 3 5.04 2.74 -8.01
CA LEU A 3 4.26 2.15 -6.95
C LEU A 3 3.46 3.25 -6.27
N ILE A 4 2.20 2.94 -6.00
CA ILE A 4 1.30 3.76 -5.20
C ILE A 4 1.04 2.99 -3.91
N VAL A 5 1.46 3.57 -2.79
CA VAL A 5 1.25 3.02 -1.45
C VAL A 5 0.22 3.89 -0.76
N ARG A 6 -0.82 3.26 -0.19
CA ARG A 6 -1.90 3.97 0.51
C ARG A 6 -1.90 3.55 1.97
N ALA A 7 -1.79 4.54 2.85
CA ALA A 7 -1.87 4.35 4.28
C ALA A 7 -3.32 4.30 4.76
N LEU A 8 -3.57 3.54 5.82
CA LEU A 8 -4.91 3.48 6.45
C LEU A 8 -5.26 4.79 7.16
N ASN A 9 -4.28 5.42 7.81
CA ASN A 9 -4.42 6.67 8.54
C ASN A 9 -3.07 7.40 8.65
N ALA A 10 -3.09 8.60 9.22
CA ALA A 10 -1.90 9.45 9.33
C ALA A 10 -0.76 8.83 10.17
N ALA A 11 -1.07 8.02 11.18
CA ALA A 11 -0.05 7.35 11.99
C ALA A 11 0.71 6.31 11.15
N TYR A 12 -0.03 5.47 10.41
CA TYR A 12 0.58 4.52 9.47
C TYR A 12 1.29 5.23 8.33
N ALA A 13 0.76 6.36 7.84
CA ALA A 13 1.40 7.14 6.79
C ALA A 13 2.82 7.57 7.20
N ARG A 14 2.98 8.09 8.42
CA ARG A 14 4.29 8.45 8.98
C ARG A 14 5.24 7.25 9.07
N LEU A 15 4.76 6.09 9.48
CA LEU A 15 5.61 4.90 9.57
C LEU A 15 6.03 4.40 8.18
N ILE A 16 5.10 4.41 7.22
CA ILE A 16 5.38 3.99 5.85
C ILE A 16 6.42 4.90 5.21
N SER A 17 6.28 6.23 5.36
CA SER A 17 7.19 7.19 4.73
C SER A 17 8.64 7.05 5.19
N LEU A 18 8.88 6.65 6.44
CA LEU A 18 10.22 6.38 6.97
C LEU A 18 10.92 5.21 6.27
N HIS A 19 10.16 4.31 5.62
CA HIS A 19 10.68 3.17 4.90
C HIS A 19 10.71 3.36 3.38
N LEU A 20 10.15 4.45 2.86
CA LEU A 20 10.20 4.75 1.44
C LEU A 20 11.56 5.32 1.05
N LYS A 21 11.98 5.02 -0.18
CA LYS A 21 13.18 5.61 -0.76
C LYS A 21 13.01 7.13 -0.86
N GLU A 22 14.10 7.85 -0.61
CA GLU A 22 14.19 9.29 -0.81
C GLU A 22 13.66 9.70 -2.20
N GLY A 23 12.90 10.81 -2.24
CA GLY A 23 12.28 11.32 -3.46
C GLY A 23 10.88 10.76 -3.78
N PHE A 24 10.22 10.06 -2.84
CA PHE A 24 8.80 9.74 -2.99
C PHE A 24 7.94 11.01 -2.92
N VAL A 25 6.79 11.00 -3.60
CA VAL A 25 5.83 12.11 -3.60
C VAL A 25 4.61 11.70 -2.78
N ALA A 26 4.20 12.52 -1.82
CA ALA A 26 2.95 12.34 -1.08
C ALA A 26 1.82 13.16 -1.70
N SER A 27 0.57 12.67 -1.59
CA SER A 27 -0.63 13.45 -1.81
C SER A 27 -0.81 14.55 -0.74
N GLU A 28 -1.72 15.49 -0.98
CA GLU A 28 -2.00 16.59 -0.03
C GLU A 28 -2.47 16.09 1.34
N ASP A 29 -3.25 15.01 1.39
CA ASP A 29 -3.68 14.37 2.64
C ASP A 29 -2.58 13.52 3.30
N GLY A 30 -1.45 13.33 2.61
CA GLY A 30 -0.33 12.52 3.06
C GLY A 30 -0.61 11.02 3.14
N LEU A 31 -1.76 10.54 2.64
CA LEU A 31 -2.15 9.13 2.74
C LEU A 31 -1.73 8.31 1.53
N GLU A 32 -1.53 8.94 0.37
CA GLU A 32 -1.02 8.30 -0.82
C GLU A 32 0.44 8.70 -1.04
N MET A 33 1.32 7.72 -1.20
CA MET A 33 2.73 7.93 -1.53
C MET A 33 3.06 7.25 -2.85
N ARG A 34 3.70 8.01 -3.73
CA ARG A 34 4.15 7.56 -5.05
C ARG A 34 5.66 7.43 -5.02
N THR A 35 6.16 6.24 -5.33
CA THR A 35 7.59 5.96 -5.40
C THR A 35 7.92 5.16 -6.65
N SER A 36 9.19 5.15 -7.05
CA SER A 36 9.66 4.40 -8.21
C SER A 36 10.70 3.38 -7.78
N VAL A 37 10.51 2.13 -8.23
CA VAL A 37 11.47 1.05 -8.02
C VAL A 37 12.08 0.62 -9.34
N TYR A 38 13.38 0.33 -9.30
CA TYR A 38 14.08 -0.32 -10.40
C TYR A 38 13.87 -1.84 -10.28
N VAL A 39 13.45 -2.48 -11.38
CA VAL A 39 13.19 -3.93 -11.42
C VAL A 39 13.70 -4.47 -12.75
N GLN A 40 14.36 -5.63 -12.72
CA GLN A 40 14.91 -6.26 -13.92
C GLN A 40 13.82 -6.92 -14.77
N ASN A 41 12.84 -7.58 -14.13
CA ASN A 41 11.69 -8.18 -14.83
C ASN A 41 10.39 -7.50 -14.37
N ARG A 42 9.96 -6.50 -15.16
CA ARG A 42 8.75 -5.73 -14.87
C ARG A 42 7.49 -6.60 -14.82
N LYS A 43 7.36 -7.57 -15.74
CA LYS A 43 6.14 -8.39 -15.85
C LYS A 43 5.93 -9.22 -14.58
N VAL A 44 6.94 -9.98 -14.18
CA VAL A 44 6.89 -10.82 -12.97
C VAL A 44 6.67 -9.96 -11.73
N PHE A 45 7.33 -8.81 -11.62
CA PHE A 45 7.11 -7.89 -10.52
C PHE A 45 5.65 -7.42 -10.43
N CYS A 46 5.05 -7.01 -11.55
CA CYS A 46 3.65 -6.61 -11.60
C CYS A 46 2.71 -7.75 -11.19
N GLU A 47 2.93 -8.98 -11.67
CA GLU A 47 2.14 -10.17 -11.32
C GLU A 47 2.22 -10.48 -9.81
N CYS A 48 3.42 -10.41 -9.22
CA CYS A 48 3.60 -10.61 -7.77
C CYS A 48 2.90 -9.51 -6.95
N MET A 49 3.00 -8.24 -7.36
CA MET A 49 2.34 -7.13 -6.66
C MET A 49 0.82 -7.24 -6.73
N GLU A 50 0.28 -7.66 -7.88
CA GLU A 50 -1.16 -7.89 -8.03
C GLU A 50 -1.65 -9.03 -7.13
N TRP A 51 -0.91 -10.16 -7.09
CA TRP A 51 -1.21 -11.25 -6.18
C TRP A 51 -1.20 -10.78 -4.72
N LYS A 52 -0.17 -10.04 -4.31
CA LYS A 52 -0.06 -9.55 -2.93
C LYS A 52 -1.18 -8.58 -2.57
N ARG A 53 -1.56 -7.69 -3.50
CA ARG A 53 -2.70 -6.79 -3.34
C ARG A 53 -3.99 -7.57 -3.10
N LYS A 54 -4.28 -8.59 -3.92
CA LYS A 54 -5.47 -9.45 -3.77
C LYS A 54 -5.50 -10.15 -2.41
N GLU A 55 -4.36 -10.64 -1.92
CA GLU A 55 -4.27 -11.27 -0.60
C GLU A 55 -4.50 -10.28 0.55
N ILE A 56 -3.99 -9.05 0.44
CA ILE A 56 -4.23 -7.98 1.40
C ILE A 56 -5.72 -7.61 1.41
N ASP A 57 -6.33 -7.40 0.24
CA ASP A 57 -7.76 -7.06 0.12
C ASP A 57 -8.65 -8.15 0.75
N LYS A 58 -8.34 -9.44 0.53
CA LYS A 58 -9.06 -10.55 1.19
C LYS A 58 -8.95 -10.49 2.72
N ARG A 59 -7.75 -10.22 3.25
CA ARG A 59 -7.53 -10.14 4.71
C ARG A 59 -8.27 -8.96 5.31
N TRP A 60 -8.25 -7.80 4.66
CA TRP A 60 -9.03 -6.64 5.09
C TRP A 60 -10.52 -6.94 5.10
N LYS A 61 -11.03 -7.54 4.03
CA LYS A 61 -12.43 -7.95 3.96
C LYS A 61 -12.79 -8.89 5.12
N SER A 62 -11.98 -9.93 5.35
CA SER A 62 -12.19 -10.83 6.49
C SER A 62 -12.13 -10.13 7.85
N TYR A 63 -11.26 -9.14 8.02
CA TYR A 63 -11.18 -8.37 9.27
C TYR A 63 -12.47 -7.57 9.49
N TYR A 64 -12.90 -6.79 8.48
CA TYR A 64 -14.13 -6.00 8.58
C TYR A 64 -15.39 -6.85 8.70
N ASP A 65 -15.44 -8.01 8.04
CA ASP A 65 -16.54 -8.98 8.16
C ASP A 65 -16.60 -9.63 9.57
N MET A 66 -15.48 -9.65 10.31
CA MET A 66 -15.39 -10.19 11.69
C MET A 66 -15.64 -9.16 12.79
N VAL A 67 -15.53 -7.85 12.51
CA VAL A 67 -15.90 -6.83 13.49
C VAL A 67 -17.42 -6.95 13.68
N PRO A 68 -17.93 -7.28 14.89
CA PRO A 68 -19.37 -7.38 15.10
C PRO A 68 -20.00 -6.05 14.69
N ALA A 69 -21.20 -6.10 14.12
CA ALA A 69 -22.06 -4.92 14.07
C ALA A 69 -22.32 -4.50 15.52
N VAL A 70 -21.45 -3.65 16.06
CA VAL A 70 -21.69 -2.96 17.32
C VAL A 70 -22.75 -1.91 17.00
N ASP A 71 -23.99 -2.29 17.27
CA ASP A 71 -25.12 -1.38 17.50
C ASP A 71 -24.87 -0.51 18.74
#